data_AF-T0NK78-F1
#
_entry.id   AF-T0NK78-F1
#
_cell.length_a   1.000
_cell.length_b   1.000
_cell.length_c   1.000
_cell.angle_alpha   90.00
_cell.angle_beta   90.00
_cell.angle_gamma   90.00
#
_symmetry.space_group_name_H-M   'P 1'
#
loop_
_entity.id
_entity.type
_entity.pdbx_description
1 polymer ?
#
loop_
_entity_poly.entity_id
_entity_poly.type
_entity_poly.pdbx_seq_one_letter_code
_entity_poly.pdbx_strand_id
1 'polypeptide(L)'
;MGKKKYEHYKKYVKDFNNESILDYLGNNIIIKENYEHEAIELMDSITNNMNKQFPYNITAGAITALKQAHFAARNGMVSAAFENTRFLLERLSLVKIISEMKTENNPYEIAIEHLEWHQLIDKKFIIYGLQQFTGRIWHYTGEKYTPRGTTIFLSGIPLCGNHSKAYAKYSRTIKEIEFETGISIREKCAKCGKDAVRFTISLPKAGAILGMLGLYTGHDVSELGKFYGDYSRVLHPYGFYGYPGTYLINLWSIDFIRLGLKLQKILF
;
A
#
# COMPACT_ATOMS: atom_id res chain seq x y z
N MET A 1 -12.73 14.03 -0.38
CA MET A 1 -12.65 15.50 -0.14
C MET A 1 -13.69 16.26 -0.96
N GLY A 2 -14.31 17.33 -0.44
CA GLY A 2 -15.27 18.14 -1.22
C GLY A 2 -14.62 18.89 -2.39
N LYS A 3 -15.36 19.09 -3.50
CA LYS A 3 -14.86 19.71 -4.76
C LYS A 3 -14.12 21.03 -4.54
N LYS A 4 -14.59 21.90 -3.63
CA LYS A 4 -13.95 23.18 -3.30
C LYS A 4 -12.54 23.02 -2.69
N LYS A 5 -12.35 22.07 -1.78
CA LYS A 5 -11.02 21.80 -1.19
C LYS A 5 -10.07 21.16 -2.20
N TYR A 6 -10.57 20.30 -3.09
CA TYR A 6 -9.75 19.72 -4.17
C TYR A 6 -9.19 20.80 -5.10
N GLU A 7 -10.05 21.70 -5.59
CA GLU A 7 -9.60 22.81 -6.46
C GLU A 7 -8.68 23.79 -5.73
N HIS A 8 -8.89 23.99 -4.41
CA HIS A 8 -7.99 24.78 -3.58
C HIS A 8 -6.56 24.23 -3.60
N TYR A 9 -6.36 22.91 -3.41
CA TYR A 9 -5.02 22.32 -3.43
C TYR A 9 -4.40 22.23 -4.83
N LYS A 10 -5.24 22.02 -5.85
CA LYS A 10 -4.81 21.89 -7.24
C LYS A 10 -4.07 23.13 -7.77
N LYS A 11 -4.40 24.33 -7.27
CA LYS A 11 -3.74 25.58 -7.68
C LYS A 11 -2.25 25.60 -7.32
N TYR A 12 -1.86 24.99 -6.20
CA TYR A 12 -0.47 25.02 -5.70
C TYR A 12 0.46 24.11 -6.47
N VAL A 13 -0.08 23.08 -7.13
CA VAL A 13 0.72 22.09 -7.86
C VAL A 13 0.70 22.30 -9.37
N LYS A 14 -0.03 23.32 -9.85
CA LYS A 14 -0.25 23.55 -11.29
C LYS A 14 1.06 23.68 -12.05
N ASP A 15 2.01 24.42 -11.48
CA ASP A 15 3.29 24.74 -12.12
C ASP A 15 4.34 23.64 -11.91
N PHE A 16 4.04 22.65 -11.06
CA PHE A 16 4.96 21.55 -10.67
C PHE A 16 4.55 20.18 -11.22
N ASN A 17 3.50 20.12 -12.04
CA ASN A 17 2.88 18.84 -12.44
C ASN A 17 3.73 17.98 -13.38
N ASN A 18 4.68 18.58 -14.12
CA ASN A 18 5.41 17.89 -15.19
C ASN A 18 6.71 17.22 -14.72
N GLU A 19 7.23 17.60 -13.56
CA GLU A 19 8.50 17.10 -13.06
C GLU A 19 8.30 16.05 -11.96
N SER A 20 9.15 15.02 -11.97
CA SER A 20 9.26 14.05 -10.90
C SER A 20 10.08 14.63 -9.76
N ILE A 21 9.93 14.09 -8.54
CA ILE A 21 10.77 14.51 -7.41
C ILE A 21 12.26 14.28 -7.67
N LEU A 22 12.60 13.31 -8.53
CA LEU A 22 13.97 13.02 -8.92
C LEU A 22 14.57 14.10 -9.82
N ASP A 23 13.76 14.80 -10.59
CA ASP A 23 14.24 15.91 -11.43
C ASP A 23 14.69 17.08 -10.55
N TYR A 24 13.93 17.40 -9.50
CA TYR A 24 14.33 18.42 -8.52
C TYR A 24 15.58 18.03 -7.75
N LEU A 25 15.62 16.79 -7.24
CA LEU A 25 16.74 16.31 -6.44
C LEU A 25 18.02 16.12 -7.28
N GLY A 26 17.90 15.59 -8.49
CA GLY A 26 19.03 15.28 -9.38
C GLY A 26 19.62 16.52 -10.05
N ASN A 27 18.78 17.48 -10.44
CA ASN A 27 19.21 18.73 -11.08
C ASN A 27 19.36 19.90 -10.11
N ASN A 28 19.12 19.66 -8.82
CA ASN A 28 19.20 20.66 -7.75
C ASN A 28 18.29 21.88 -8.00
N ILE A 29 17.07 21.65 -8.49
CA ILE A 29 16.07 22.68 -8.78
C ILE A 29 15.42 23.10 -7.46
N ILE A 30 15.70 24.33 -7.01
CA ILE A 30 15.27 24.82 -5.71
C ILE A 30 13.85 25.37 -5.75
N ILE A 31 12.99 24.82 -4.88
CA ILE A 31 11.68 25.41 -4.55
C ILE A 31 11.84 26.42 -3.42
N LYS A 32 11.60 27.70 -3.70
CA LYS A 32 11.70 28.78 -2.70
C LYS A 32 10.38 29.01 -1.98
N GLU A 33 9.29 28.72 -2.65
CA GLU A 33 7.93 28.83 -2.16
C GLU A 33 7.69 27.84 -1.02
N ASN A 34 7.23 28.35 0.11
CA ASN A 34 6.91 27.51 1.26
C ASN A 34 5.40 27.21 1.28
N TYR A 35 5.07 25.94 1.09
CA TYR A 35 3.70 25.41 1.14
C TYR A 35 3.51 24.43 2.31
N GLU A 36 4.32 24.56 3.37
CA GLU A 36 4.24 23.71 4.56
C GLU A 36 2.88 23.80 5.23
N HIS A 37 2.31 25.00 5.32
CA HIS A 37 1.01 25.22 5.93
C HIS A 37 -0.09 24.43 5.22
N GLU A 38 -0.17 24.53 3.90
CA GLU A 38 -1.10 23.78 3.06
C GLU A 38 -0.87 22.27 3.15
N ALA A 39 0.40 21.84 3.19
CA ALA A 39 0.72 20.43 3.38
C ALA A 39 0.15 19.92 4.71
N ILE A 40 0.34 20.66 5.81
CA ILE A 40 -0.20 20.31 7.14
C ILE A 40 -1.73 20.24 7.13
N GLU A 41 -2.41 21.21 6.52
CA GLU A 41 -3.88 21.17 6.42
C GLU A 41 -4.37 19.92 5.66
N LEU A 42 -3.65 19.51 4.61
CA LEU A 42 -3.95 18.30 3.86
C LEU A 42 -3.63 17.03 4.68
N MET A 43 -2.52 17.02 5.42
CA MET A 43 -2.15 15.95 6.35
C MET A 43 -3.25 15.70 7.38
N ASP A 44 -3.76 16.77 7.99
CA ASP A 44 -4.84 16.72 8.98
C ASP A 44 -6.13 16.22 8.34
N SER A 45 -6.44 16.69 7.13
CA SER A 45 -7.61 16.21 6.40
C SER A 45 -7.52 14.71 6.07
N ILE A 46 -6.35 14.21 5.66
CA ILE A 46 -6.12 12.79 5.40
C ILE A 46 -6.24 12.00 6.70
N THR A 47 -5.57 12.45 7.77
CA THR A 47 -5.60 11.82 9.09
C THR A 47 -7.03 11.69 9.63
N ASN A 48 -7.81 12.76 9.55
CA ASN A 48 -9.21 12.76 10.00
C ASN A 48 -10.08 11.79 9.18
N ASN A 49 -9.91 11.76 7.85
CA ASN A 49 -10.63 10.80 7.01
C ASN A 49 -10.25 9.36 7.34
N MET A 50 -8.96 9.09 7.55
CA MET A 50 -8.46 7.76 7.93
C MET A 50 -9.06 7.30 9.25
N ASN A 51 -8.98 8.12 10.30
CA ASN A 51 -9.53 7.78 11.61
C ASN A 51 -11.04 7.54 11.57
N LYS A 52 -11.76 8.30 10.73
CA LYS A 52 -13.21 8.16 10.58
C LYS A 52 -13.62 6.91 9.79
N GLN A 53 -12.88 6.56 8.74
CA GLN A 53 -13.30 5.52 7.78
C GLN A 53 -12.65 4.16 8.03
N PHE A 54 -11.47 4.13 8.65
CA PHE A 54 -10.64 2.93 8.72
C PHE A 54 -10.12 2.70 10.15
N PRO A 55 -10.91 2.07 11.04
CA PRO A 55 -10.55 1.85 12.44
C PRO A 55 -9.59 0.66 12.63
N TYR A 56 -8.57 0.53 11.78
CA TYR A 56 -7.58 -0.55 11.81
C TYR A 56 -6.28 -0.11 12.49
N ASN A 57 -5.57 -1.02 13.15
CA ASN A 57 -4.26 -0.71 13.76
C ASN A 57 -3.24 -0.16 12.75
N ILE A 58 -3.28 -0.63 11.50
CA ILE A 58 -2.42 -0.12 10.42
C ILE A 58 -2.65 1.36 10.09
N THR A 59 -3.84 1.90 10.38
CA THR A 59 -4.16 3.33 10.21
C THR A 59 -3.24 4.20 11.07
N ALA A 60 -2.99 3.80 12.32
CA ALA A 60 -2.05 4.51 13.19
C ALA A 60 -0.63 4.48 12.62
N GLY A 61 -0.21 3.34 12.06
CA GLY A 61 1.09 3.20 11.39
C GLY A 61 1.26 4.12 10.18
N ALA A 62 0.22 4.30 9.37
CA ALA A 62 0.23 5.24 8.25
C ALA A 62 0.31 6.71 8.72
N ILE A 63 -0.45 7.08 9.76
CA ILE A 63 -0.40 8.43 10.35
C ILE A 63 0.99 8.73 10.93
N THR A 64 1.59 7.76 11.62
CA THR A 64 2.97 7.90 12.14
C THR A 64 3.97 8.11 11.01
N ALA A 65 3.88 7.33 9.93
CA ALA A 65 4.74 7.53 8.75
C ALA A 65 4.58 8.93 8.17
N LEU A 66 3.34 9.43 8.04
CA LEU A 66 3.11 10.78 7.55
C LEU A 66 3.76 11.86 8.43
N LYS A 67 3.62 11.77 9.75
CA LYS A 67 4.24 12.71 10.70
C LYS A 67 5.76 12.65 10.67
N GLN A 68 6.33 11.45 10.55
CA GLN A 68 7.78 11.26 10.44
C GLN A 68 8.33 11.80 9.12
N ALA A 69 7.59 11.69 8.02
CA ALA A 69 7.97 12.29 6.73
C ALA A 69 8.10 13.81 6.83
N HIS A 70 7.09 14.47 7.40
CA HIS A 70 7.10 15.91 7.63
C HIS A 70 8.25 16.34 8.55
N PHE A 71 8.42 15.64 9.69
CA PHE A 71 9.52 15.90 10.62
C PHE A 71 10.89 15.78 9.93
N ALA A 72 11.12 14.71 9.18
CA ALA A 72 12.37 14.51 8.45
C ALA A 72 12.59 15.61 7.40
N ALA A 73 11.55 15.99 6.66
CA ALA A 73 11.64 17.04 5.64
C ALA A 73 12.03 18.40 6.25
N ARG A 74 11.42 18.76 7.39
CA ARG A 74 11.77 19.99 8.14
C ARG A 74 13.22 20.02 8.62
N ASN A 75 13.80 18.86 8.90
CA ASN A 75 15.17 18.73 9.37
C ASN A 75 16.17 18.50 8.22
N GLY A 76 15.77 18.65 6.95
CA GLY A 76 16.66 18.48 5.80
C GLY A 76 17.07 17.03 5.53
N MET A 77 16.36 16.05 6.10
CA MET A 77 16.68 14.63 5.96
C MET A 77 15.98 14.00 4.74
N VAL A 78 16.56 14.18 3.55
CA VAL A 78 15.99 13.75 2.25
C VAL A 78 15.52 12.29 2.27
N SER A 79 16.44 11.35 2.57
CA SER A 79 16.14 9.91 2.54
C SER A 79 15.00 9.55 3.50
N ALA A 80 15.07 10.01 4.75
CA ALA A 80 14.04 9.72 5.75
C ALA A 80 12.67 10.33 5.39
N ALA A 81 12.64 11.53 4.78
CA ALA A 81 11.39 12.17 4.38
C ALA A 81 10.64 11.34 3.32
N PHE A 82 11.35 10.93 2.26
CA PHE A 82 10.74 10.16 1.17
C PHE A 82 10.54 8.68 1.51
N GLU A 83 11.34 8.09 2.40
CA GLU A 83 11.08 6.75 2.93
C GLU A 83 9.75 6.69 3.68
N ASN A 84 9.54 7.64 4.59
CA ASN A 84 8.32 7.71 5.37
C ASN A 84 7.11 8.07 4.51
N THR A 85 7.29 8.88 3.46
CA THR A 85 6.23 9.16 2.46
C THR A 85 5.86 7.89 1.68
N ARG A 86 6.85 7.06 1.31
CA ARG A 86 6.62 5.74 0.70
C ARG A 86 5.85 4.80 1.64
N PHE A 87 6.25 4.71 2.91
CA PHE A 87 5.55 3.87 3.89
C PHE A 87 4.12 4.33 4.15
N LEU A 88 3.85 5.63 4.15
CA LEU A 88 2.49 6.16 4.17
C LEU A 88 1.68 5.61 2.99
N LEU A 89 2.18 5.77 1.77
CA LEU A 89 1.50 5.31 0.55
C LEU A 89 1.19 3.81 0.61
N GLU A 90 2.16 2.98 1.00
CA GLU A 90 1.96 1.53 1.14
C GLU A 90 0.88 1.19 2.18
N ARG A 91 1.01 1.73 3.39
CA ARG A 91 0.11 1.40 4.52
C ARG A 91 -1.30 1.87 4.25
N LEU A 92 -1.45 3.07 3.70
CA LEU A 92 -2.75 3.64 3.39
C LEU A 92 -3.43 2.91 2.22
N SER A 93 -2.66 2.46 1.22
CA SER A 93 -3.19 1.60 0.16
C SER A 93 -3.69 0.27 0.72
N LEU A 94 -2.91 -0.34 1.63
CA LEU A 94 -3.26 -1.61 2.26
C LEU A 94 -4.52 -1.50 3.14
N VAL A 95 -4.65 -0.40 3.89
CA VAL A 95 -5.86 -0.06 4.66
C VAL A 95 -7.11 -0.09 3.77
N LYS A 96 -7.07 0.62 2.64
CA LYS A 96 -8.20 0.67 1.70
C LYS A 96 -8.49 -0.70 1.11
N ILE A 97 -7.48 -1.44 0.69
CA ILE A 97 -7.63 -2.81 0.16
C ILE A 97 -8.33 -3.72 1.19
N ILE A 98 -7.89 -3.69 2.45
CA ILE A 98 -8.49 -4.48 3.54
C ILE A 98 -9.97 -4.12 3.71
N SER A 99 -10.31 -2.83 3.68
CA SER A 99 -11.72 -2.40 3.79
C SER A 99 -12.59 -2.89 2.62
N GLU A 100 -12.04 -3.02 1.42
CA GLU A 100 -12.78 -3.45 0.21
C GLU A 100 -12.88 -4.98 0.08
N MET A 101 -12.03 -5.73 0.77
CA MET A 101 -12.05 -7.20 0.78
C MET A 101 -13.31 -7.79 1.41
N LYS A 102 -14.01 -7.03 2.26
CA LYS A 102 -15.26 -7.44 2.96
C LYS A 102 -15.16 -8.84 3.57
N THR A 103 -14.03 -9.11 4.23
CA THR A 103 -13.72 -10.41 4.85
C THR A 103 -13.77 -10.24 6.36
N GLU A 104 -14.59 -11.05 7.02
CA GLU A 104 -14.59 -11.15 8.48
C GLU A 104 -13.25 -11.75 8.95
N ASN A 105 -12.67 -11.21 10.03
CA ASN A 105 -11.36 -11.62 10.54
C ASN A 105 -10.29 -11.60 9.43
N ASN A 106 -10.11 -10.44 8.79
CA ASN A 106 -9.27 -10.31 7.61
C ASN A 106 -7.82 -10.77 7.94
N PRO A 107 -7.28 -11.78 7.25
CA PRO A 107 -6.00 -12.36 7.59
C PRO A 107 -4.81 -11.41 7.35
N TYR A 108 -4.96 -10.39 6.47
CA TYR A 108 -3.96 -9.32 6.33
C TYR A 108 -3.97 -8.38 7.52
N GLU A 109 -5.16 -8.03 8.03
CA GLU A 109 -5.32 -7.24 9.26
C GLU A 109 -4.68 -7.96 10.43
N ILE A 110 -5.03 -9.23 10.67
CA ILE A 110 -4.44 -10.06 11.73
C ILE A 110 -2.91 -10.12 11.59
N ALA A 111 -2.36 -10.24 10.37
CA ALA A 111 -0.91 -10.29 10.19
C ALA A 111 -0.23 -8.98 10.61
N ILE A 112 -0.90 -7.84 10.43
CA ILE A 112 -0.39 -6.53 10.84
C ILE A 112 -0.52 -6.34 12.35
N GLU A 113 -1.70 -6.64 12.92
CA GLU A 113 -1.97 -6.46 14.35
C GLU A 113 -1.03 -7.27 15.24
N HIS A 114 -0.71 -8.49 14.81
CA HIS A 114 0.21 -9.36 15.52
C HIS A 114 1.69 -9.10 15.22
N LEU A 115 2.01 -8.11 14.38
CA LEU A 115 3.39 -7.81 13.94
C LEU A 115 4.09 -8.99 13.23
N GLU A 116 3.33 -9.88 12.60
CA GLU A 116 3.85 -11.11 11.97
C GLU A 116 4.01 -11.00 10.45
N TRP A 117 3.70 -9.83 9.88
CA TRP A 117 3.83 -9.55 8.44
C TRP A 117 5.22 -9.94 7.88
N HIS A 118 6.30 -9.49 8.52
CA HIS A 118 7.67 -9.80 8.07
C HIS A 118 8.01 -11.28 8.24
N GLN A 119 7.52 -11.94 9.29
CA GLN A 119 7.75 -13.36 9.53
C GLN A 119 7.14 -14.21 8.40
N LEU A 120 5.92 -13.87 7.98
CA LEU A 120 5.26 -14.54 6.85
C LEU A 120 6.01 -14.30 5.53
N ILE A 121 6.51 -13.08 5.29
CA ILE A 121 7.37 -12.77 4.14
C ILE A 121 8.64 -13.64 4.16
N ASP A 122 9.31 -13.78 5.30
CA ASP A 122 10.53 -14.58 5.43
C ASP A 122 10.30 -16.06 5.12
N LYS A 123 9.12 -16.58 5.46
CA LYS A 123 8.67 -17.93 5.08
C LYS A 123 8.22 -18.07 3.62
N LYS A 124 8.38 -17.01 2.83
CA LYS A 124 8.05 -16.90 1.40
C LYS A 124 6.55 -16.91 1.09
N PHE A 125 5.70 -16.53 2.04
CA PHE A 125 4.29 -16.24 1.78
C PHE A 125 4.16 -14.85 1.14
N ILE A 126 4.56 -14.73 -0.13
CA ILE A 126 4.72 -13.44 -0.82
C ILE A 126 3.94 -13.41 -2.13
N ILE A 127 3.36 -12.25 -2.41
CA ILE A 127 2.85 -11.85 -3.72
C ILE A 127 3.67 -10.65 -4.21
N TYR A 128 4.34 -10.81 -5.35
CA TYR A 128 5.25 -9.81 -5.91
C TYR A 128 4.55 -8.78 -6.79
N GLY A 129 3.45 -9.16 -7.44
CA GLY A 129 2.70 -8.27 -8.33
C GLY A 129 1.22 -8.67 -8.47
N LEU A 130 0.44 -7.78 -9.07
CA LEU A 130 -1.00 -7.97 -9.28
C LEU A 130 -1.32 -9.22 -10.12
N GLN A 131 -0.50 -9.52 -11.13
CA GLN A 131 -0.69 -10.68 -12.00
C GLN A 131 -0.57 -11.99 -11.21
N GLN A 132 0.34 -12.05 -10.23
CA GLN A 132 0.46 -13.21 -9.35
C GLN A 132 -0.74 -13.32 -8.41
N PHE A 133 -1.23 -12.18 -7.89
CA PHE A 133 -2.43 -12.14 -7.05
C PHE A 133 -3.65 -12.68 -7.82
N THR A 134 -3.97 -12.03 -8.94
CA THR A 134 -5.14 -12.32 -9.77
C THR A 134 -5.04 -13.68 -10.44
N GLY A 135 -3.89 -14.03 -11.02
CA GLY A 135 -3.69 -15.31 -11.71
C GLY A 135 -3.92 -16.52 -10.80
N ARG A 136 -3.50 -16.46 -9.54
CA ARG A 136 -3.78 -17.53 -8.56
C ARG A 136 -5.27 -17.69 -8.29
N ILE A 137 -6.02 -16.60 -8.22
CA ILE A 137 -7.46 -16.63 -7.95
C ILE A 137 -8.23 -17.07 -9.18
N TRP A 138 -7.92 -16.48 -10.34
CA TRP A 138 -8.61 -16.74 -11.62
C TRP A 138 -8.43 -18.18 -12.10
N HIS A 139 -7.38 -18.86 -11.66
CA HIS A 139 -7.24 -20.30 -11.83
C HIS A 139 -8.48 -21.09 -11.35
N TYR A 140 -9.15 -20.61 -10.29
CA TYR A 140 -10.30 -21.25 -9.68
C TYR A 140 -11.63 -20.61 -10.07
N THR A 141 -11.66 -19.28 -10.16
CA THR A 141 -12.90 -18.49 -10.27
C THR A 141 -13.23 -18.07 -11.71
N GLY A 142 -12.31 -18.27 -12.65
CA GLY A 142 -12.35 -17.66 -13.99
C GLY A 142 -11.78 -16.23 -14.03
N GLU A 143 -11.52 -15.74 -15.25
CA GLU A 143 -10.92 -14.43 -15.49
C GLU A 143 -11.78 -13.26 -14.97
N LYS A 144 -11.12 -12.13 -14.63
CA LYS A 144 -11.74 -10.86 -14.20
C LYS A 144 -12.48 -10.87 -12.86
N TYR A 145 -12.44 -11.97 -12.12
CA TYR A 145 -13.02 -12.01 -10.77
C TYR A 145 -12.23 -11.12 -9.79
N THR A 146 -12.94 -10.29 -9.01
CA THR A 146 -12.35 -9.49 -7.93
C THR A 146 -12.56 -10.22 -6.60
N PRO A 147 -11.49 -10.68 -5.94
CA PRO A 147 -11.58 -11.49 -4.72
C PRO A 147 -12.20 -10.73 -3.55
N ARG A 148 -13.13 -11.38 -2.85
CA ARG A 148 -13.80 -10.89 -1.63
C ARG A 148 -14.11 -12.06 -0.69
N GLY A 149 -14.29 -11.77 0.59
CA GLY A 149 -14.57 -12.80 1.59
C GLY A 149 -13.52 -13.92 1.54
N THR A 150 -13.96 -15.18 1.57
CA THR A 150 -13.05 -16.34 1.57
C THR A 150 -12.27 -16.55 0.27
N THR A 151 -12.67 -15.97 -0.85
CA THR A 151 -11.91 -16.11 -2.10
C THR A 151 -10.54 -15.43 -2.06
N ILE A 152 -10.28 -14.52 -1.12
CA ILE A 152 -8.94 -13.93 -0.96
C ILE A 152 -7.88 -14.98 -0.61
N PHE A 153 -8.26 -16.09 0.04
CA PHE A 153 -7.33 -17.14 0.43
C PHE A 153 -6.79 -17.92 -0.78
N LEU A 154 -7.49 -17.90 -1.91
CA LEU A 154 -7.06 -18.55 -3.15
C LEU A 154 -5.79 -17.91 -3.75
N SER A 155 -5.46 -16.66 -3.38
CA SER A 155 -4.17 -16.07 -3.74
C SER A 155 -3.01 -16.59 -2.88
N GLY A 156 -3.31 -17.41 -1.87
CA GLY A 156 -2.38 -17.96 -0.89
C GLY A 156 -1.56 -19.15 -1.38
N ILE A 157 -0.94 -19.84 -0.43
CA ILE A 157 -0.17 -21.06 -0.63
C ILE A 157 -0.98 -22.25 -0.10
N PRO A 158 -1.24 -23.29 -0.92
CA PRO A 158 -1.89 -24.51 -0.45
C PRO A 158 -0.95 -25.33 0.42
N LEU A 159 -1.40 -25.72 1.61
CA LEU A 159 -0.63 -26.47 2.61
C LEU A 159 -1.44 -27.64 3.18
N CYS A 160 -0.74 -28.74 3.50
CA CYS A 160 -1.32 -29.86 4.23
C CYS A 160 -1.54 -29.54 5.72
N GLY A 161 -2.20 -30.44 6.45
CA GLY A 161 -2.54 -30.23 7.87
C GLY A 161 -1.31 -29.95 8.75
N ASN A 162 -0.19 -30.63 8.49
CA ASN A 162 1.04 -30.45 9.27
C ASN A 162 1.70 -29.10 8.98
N HIS A 163 1.88 -28.73 7.71
CA HIS A 163 2.57 -27.48 7.35
C HIS A 163 1.73 -26.22 7.59
N SER A 164 0.41 -26.33 7.61
CA SER A 164 -0.49 -25.20 7.90
C SER A 164 -0.68 -24.95 9.41
N LYS A 165 -0.25 -25.86 10.29
CA LYS A 165 -0.53 -25.78 11.73
C LYS A 165 -0.03 -24.48 12.36
N ALA A 166 1.18 -24.05 12.01
CA ALA A 166 1.78 -22.82 12.53
C ALA A 166 1.11 -21.53 11.99
N TYR A 167 0.31 -21.64 10.94
CA TYR A 167 -0.30 -20.49 10.24
C TYR A 167 -1.82 -20.54 10.26
N ALA A 168 -2.41 -21.28 11.20
CA ALA A 168 -3.86 -21.53 11.23
C ALA A 168 -4.68 -20.23 11.24
N LYS A 169 -4.25 -19.21 11.98
CA LYS A 169 -4.90 -17.88 12.04
C LYS A 169 -4.86 -17.08 10.73
N TYR A 170 -3.97 -17.46 9.81
CA TYR A 170 -3.82 -16.84 8.48
C TYR A 170 -4.33 -17.74 7.36
N SER A 171 -5.05 -18.80 7.72
CA SER A 171 -5.44 -19.84 6.80
C SER A 171 -6.94 -20.09 6.83
N ARG A 172 -7.47 -20.54 5.69
CA ARG A 172 -8.83 -21.06 5.56
C ARG A 172 -8.75 -22.48 5.03
N THR A 173 -9.62 -23.37 5.52
CA THR A 173 -9.66 -24.73 4.99
C THR A 173 -10.21 -24.72 3.58
N ILE A 174 -9.75 -25.68 2.77
CA ILE A 174 -10.27 -25.85 1.42
C ILE A 174 -11.77 -26.10 1.47
N LYS A 175 -12.25 -26.97 2.38
CA LYS A 175 -13.67 -27.25 2.55
C LYS A 175 -14.52 -26.01 2.83
N GLU A 176 -14.04 -25.09 3.68
CA GLU A 176 -14.73 -23.82 3.93
C GLU A 176 -14.80 -22.95 2.67
N ILE A 177 -13.69 -22.87 1.91
CA ILE A 177 -13.68 -22.13 0.65
C ILE A 177 -14.62 -22.77 -0.37
N GLU A 178 -14.56 -24.09 -0.56
CA GLU A 178 -15.45 -24.82 -1.49
C GLU A 178 -16.92 -24.64 -1.12
N PHE A 179 -17.26 -24.71 0.17
CA PHE A 179 -18.63 -24.53 0.67
C PHE A 179 -19.17 -23.12 0.39
N GLU A 180 -18.37 -22.08 0.67
CA GLU A 180 -18.81 -20.70 0.51
C GLU A 180 -18.82 -20.23 -0.96
N THR A 181 -17.97 -20.82 -1.80
CA THR A 181 -17.76 -20.36 -3.19
C THR A 181 -18.40 -21.26 -4.24
N GLY A 182 -18.73 -22.50 -3.89
CA GLY A 182 -19.21 -23.51 -4.83
C GLY A 182 -18.13 -24.04 -5.80
N ILE A 183 -16.87 -23.69 -5.60
CA ILE A 183 -15.75 -24.13 -6.43
C ILE A 183 -15.22 -25.45 -5.89
N SER A 184 -14.81 -26.38 -6.77
CA SER A 184 -14.06 -27.57 -6.35
C SER A 184 -12.55 -27.33 -6.48
N ILE A 185 -11.81 -27.66 -5.43
CA ILE A 185 -10.38 -27.37 -5.30
C ILE A 185 -9.63 -28.67 -5.04
N ARG A 186 -8.65 -28.99 -5.89
CA ARG A 186 -7.77 -30.15 -5.73
C ARG A 186 -6.32 -29.71 -5.83
N GLU A 187 -5.75 -29.38 -4.68
CA GLU A 187 -4.39 -28.84 -4.60
C GLU A 187 -3.44 -29.73 -3.79
N LYS A 188 -2.16 -29.63 -4.13
CA LYS A 188 -1.08 -30.28 -3.38
C LYS A 188 -0.37 -29.26 -2.51
N CYS A 189 0.09 -29.72 -1.36
CA CYS A 189 0.88 -28.94 -0.43
C CYS A 189 2.17 -28.48 -1.10
N ALA A 190 2.37 -27.16 -1.18
CA ALA A 190 3.52 -26.54 -1.83
C ALA A 190 4.88 -26.89 -1.17
N LYS A 191 4.88 -27.52 0.01
CA LYS A 191 6.09 -27.93 0.73
C LYS A 191 6.43 -29.42 0.61
N CYS A 192 5.43 -30.29 0.41
CA CYS A 192 5.66 -31.74 0.44
C CYS A 192 4.82 -32.59 -0.51
N GLY A 193 4.01 -31.99 -1.38
CA GLY A 193 3.24 -32.70 -2.40
C GLY A 193 2.05 -33.54 -1.92
N LYS A 194 1.86 -33.71 -0.60
CA LYS A 194 0.64 -34.32 -0.01
C LYS A 194 -0.59 -33.45 -0.28
N ASP A 195 -1.79 -34.00 -0.13
CA ASP A 195 -3.02 -33.22 -0.29
C ASP A 195 -3.04 -31.99 0.62
N ALA A 196 -3.35 -30.85 0.02
CA ALA A 196 -3.58 -29.63 0.76
C ALA A 196 -4.93 -29.72 1.47
N VAL A 197 -5.02 -29.10 2.64
CA VAL A 197 -6.28 -28.99 3.41
C VAL A 197 -6.63 -27.54 3.71
N ARG A 198 -5.67 -26.62 3.53
CA ARG A 198 -5.81 -25.19 3.78
C ARG A 198 -5.07 -24.39 2.73
N PHE A 199 -5.56 -23.19 2.49
CA PHE A 199 -4.77 -22.10 1.92
C PHE A 199 -4.34 -21.16 3.04
N THR A 200 -3.05 -20.86 3.10
CA THR A 200 -2.48 -19.79 3.94
C THR A 200 -2.25 -18.56 3.08
N ILE A 201 -2.64 -17.36 3.52
CA ILE A 201 -2.49 -16.14 2.70
C ILE A 201 -1.05 -15.93 2.20
N SER A 202 -0.91 -15.15 1.14
CA SER A 202 0.38 -14.61 0.72
C SER A 202 0.32 -13.09 0.80
N LEU A 203 1.35 -12.47 1.36
CA LEU A 203 1.40 -11.05 1.65
C LEU A 203 1.88 -10.25 0.44
N PRO A 204 1.17 -9.19 0.03
CA PRO A 204 1.59 -8.36 -1.09
C PRO A 204 2.81 -7.51 -0.73
N LYS A 205 3.83 -7.53 -1.59
CA LYS A 205 4.87 -6.49 -1.60
C LYS A 205 4.32 -5.22 -2.24
N ALA A 206 5.02 -4.10 -2.06
CA ALA A 206 4.55 -2.80 -2.51
C ALA A 206 4.05 -2.73 -3.97
N GLY A 207 4.74 -3.40 -4.92
CA GLY A 207 4.28 -3.48 -6.31
C GLY A 207 2.93 -4.19 -6.47
N ALA A 208 2.67 -5.23 -5.67
CA ALA A 208 1.36 -5.88 -5.60
C ALA A 208 0.32 -5.00 -4.89
N ILE A 209 0.70 -4.29 -3.82
CA ILE A 209 -0.20 -3.40 -3.07
C ILE A 209 -0.84 -2.37 -3.99
N LEU A 210 -0.05 -1.63 -4.78
CA LEU A 210 -0.60 -0.61 -5.67
C LEU A 210 -1.50 -1.19 -6.76
N GLY A 211 -1.09 -2.30 -7.37
CA GLY A 211 -1.93 -2.98 -8.36
C GLY A 211 -3.24 -3.50 -7.77
N MET A 212 -3.20 -4.05 -6.54
CA MET A 212 -4.38 -4.48 -5.81
C MET A 212 -5.27 -3.28 -5.47
N LEU A 213 -4.72 -2.13 -5.09
CA LEU A 213 -5.51 -0.93 -4.85
C LEU A 213 -6.33 -0.55 -6.10
N GLY A 214 -5.71 -0.56 -7.28
CA GLY A 214 -6.40 -0.31 -8.55
C GLY A 214 -7.48 -1.33 -8.83
N LEU A 215 -7.20 -2.62 -8.60
CA LEU A 215 -8.19 -3.70 -8.75
C LEU A 215 -9.41 -3.50 -7.84
N TYR A 216 -9.21 -3.22 -6.56
CA TYR A 216 -10.30 -3.12 -5.58
C TYR A 216 -11.10 -1.82 -5.68
N THR A 217 -10.48 -0.73 -6.14
CA THR A 217 -11.13 0.58 -6.25
C THR A 217 -11.65 0.89 -7.66
N GLY A 218 -11.19 0.15 -8.68
CA GLY A 218 -11.46 0.45 -10.08
C GLY A 218 -10.78 1.73 -10.60
N HIS A 219 -9.90 2.34 -9.81
CA HIS A 219 -9.18 3.55 -10.21
C HIS A 219 -7.85 3.24 -10.88
N ASP A 220 -7.44 4.12 -11.80
CA ASP A 220 -6.08 4.14 -12.33
C ASP A 220 -5.09 4.59 -11.24
N VAL A 221 -4.13 3.72 -10.94
CA VAL A 221 -3.09 3.88 -9.93
C VAL A 221 -1.71 4.17 -10.52
N SER A 222 -1.62 4.37 -11.85
CA SER A 222 -0.34 4.55 -12.56
C SER A 222 0.50 5.69 -11.96
N GLU A 223 -0.14 6.80 -11.61
CA GLU A 223 0.56 7.92 -10.96
C GLU A 223 1.05 7.61 -9.55
N LEU A 224 0.29 6.86 -8.74
CA LEU A 224 0.77 6.40 -7.43
C LEU A 224 1.98 5.47 -7.59
N GLY A 225 1.99 4.64 -8.66
CA GLY A 225 3.14 3.83 -9.04
C GLY A 225 4.38 4.66 -9.37
N LYS A 226 4.22 5.81 -10.03
CA LYS A 226 5.32 6.76 -10.29
C LYS A 226 5.87 7.35 -8.99
N PHE A 227 5.01 7.90 -8.13
CA PHE A 227 5.43 8.40 -6.81
C PHE A 227 6.21 7.33 -6.03
N TYR A 228 5.67 6.12 -5.94
CA TYR A 228 6.32 5.02 -5.24
C TYR A 228 7.71 4.69 -5.82
N GLY A 229 7.80 4.60 -7.16
CA GLY A 229 9.04 4.33 -7.87
C GLY A 229 10.08 5.42 -7.61
N ASP A 230 9.66 6.68 -7.60
CA ASP A 230 10.55 7.81 -7.35
C ASP A 230 11.04 7.81 -5.91
N TYR A 231 10.15 7.67 -4.93
CA TYR A 231 10.55 7.56 -3.52
C TYR A 231 11.51 6.40 -3.29
N SER A 232 11.27 5.26 -3.93
CA SER A 232 12.18 4.11 -3.83
C SER A 232 13.57 4.43 -4.37
N ARG A 233 13.68 5.19 -5.47
CA ARG A 233 14.98 5.61 -6.04
C ARG A 233 15.70 6.62 -5.16
N VAL A 234 14.99 7.50 -4.45
CA VAL A 234 15.60 8.43 -3.49
C VAL A 234 16.35 7.68 -2.37
N LEU A 235 15.88 6.49 -2.00
CA LEU A 235 16.49 5.66 -0.94
C LEU A 235 17.69 4.84 -1.42
N HIS A 236 17.82 4.66 -2.72
CA HIS A 236 19.00 4.04 -3.28
C HIS A 236 20.20 5.00 -3.16
N PRO A 237 21.44 4.47 -3.11
CA PRO A 237 22.66 5.26 -2.90
C PRO A 237 23.03 6.18 -4.07
N TYR A 238 22.07 6.60 -4.91
CA TYR A 238 22.27 7.45 -6.09
C TYR A 238 22.59 8.92 -5.76
N GLY A 239 22.89 9.26 -4.50
CA GLY A 239 23.61 10.49 -4.21
C GLY A 239 22.78 11.77 -4.21
N PHE A 240 21.48 11.73 -3.91
CA PHE A 240 20.64 12.94 -3.75
C PHE A 240 20.97 13.78 -2.51
N TYR A 241 22.20 13.70 -2.00
CA TYR A 241 22.71 14.46 -0.84
C TYR A 241 23.02 15.93 -1.19
N GLY A 242 22.99 16.29 -2.48
CA GLY A 242 23.30 17.65 -2.95
C GLY A 242 22.17 18.67 -2.82
N TYR A 243 20.93 18.22 -2.57
CA TYR A 243 19.80 19.12 -2.40
C TYR A 243 19.90 19.86 -1.04
N PRO A 244 19.82 21.20 -0.99
CA PRO A 244 19.99 21.93 0.26
C PRO A 244 18.86 21.62 1.25
N GLY A 245 19.21 21.07 2.41
CA GLY A 245 18.27 20.65 3.44
C GLY A 245 17.31 21.76 3.90
N THR A 246 17.73 23.02 3.87
CA THR A 246 16.89 24.19 4.21
C THR A 246 15.68 24.37 3.28
N TYR A 247 15.75 23.88 2.05
CA TYR A 247 14.65 23.93 1.08
C TYR A 247 13.91 22.59 0.94
N LEU A 248 14.29 21.56 1.70
CA LEU A 248 13.69 20.24 1.57
C LEU A 248 12.21 20.25 1.94
N ILE A 249 11.83 21.00 2.97
CA ILE A 249 10.44 21.11 3.39
C ILE A 249 9.55 21.66 2.27
N ASN A 250 10.02 22.68 1.53
CA ASN A 250 9.28 23.27 0.42
C ASN A 250 9.02 22.24 -0.68
N LEU A 251 10.06 21.51 -1.07
CA LEU A 251 9.97 20.47 -2.09
C LEU A 251 9.04 19.32 -1.65
N TRP A 252 9.23 18.83 -0.41
CA TRP A 252 8.39 17.78 0.15
C TRP A 252 6.94 18.21 0.26
N SER A 253 6.65 19.46 0.65
CA SER A 253 5.29 19.96 0.77
C SER A 253 4.54 19.93 -0.56
N ILE A 254 5.15 20.38 -1.65
CA ILE A 254 4.53 20.34 -2.99
C ILE A 254 4.31 18.89 -3.42
N ASP A 255 5.33 18.04 -3.29
CA ASP A 255 5.25 16.65 -3.67
C ASP A 255 4.16 15.90 -2.87
N PHE A 256 4.09 16.16 -1.56
CA PHE A 256 3.06 15.63 -0.69
C PHE A 256 1.66 16.14 -1.07
N ILE A 257 1.51 17.41 -1.46
CA ILE A 257 0.21 17.93 -1.94
C ILE A 257 -0.22 17.19 -3.22
N ARG A 258 0.70 16.95 -4.17
CA ARG A 258 0.42 16.17 -5.39
C ARG A 258 -0.01 14.76 -5.04
N LEU A 259 0.73 14.08 -4.17
CA LEU A 259 0.41 12.73 -3.69
C LEU A 259 -0.96 12.72 -2.99
N GLY A 260 -1.18 13.64 -2.05
CA GLY A 260 -2.38 13.74 -1.24
C GLY A 260 -3.65 13.99 -2.07
N LEU A 261 -3.55 14.77 -3.16
CA LEU A 261 -4.64 14.95 -4.13
C LEU A 261 -5.02 13.64 -4.83
N LYS A 262 -4.03 12.80 -5.17
CA LYS A 262 -4.26 11.48 -5.80
C LYS A 262 -4.83 10.47 -4.80
N LEU A 263 -4.26 10.43 -3.60
CA LEU A 263 -4.75 9.61 -2.49
C LEU A 263 -6.21 9.93 -2.15
N GLN A 264 -6.56 11.22 -2.05
CA GLN A 264 -7.92 11.65 -1.76
C GLN A 264 -8.94 11.24 -2.81
N LYS A 265 -8.54 11.07 -4.07
CA LYS A 265 -9.43 10.63 -5.16
C LYS A 265 -9.66 9.11 -5.14
N ILE A 266 -8.64 8.35 -4.72
CA ILE A 266 -8.64 6.88 -4.82
C ILE A 266 -9.18 6.23 -3.55
N LEU A 267 -8.95 6.86 -2.40
CA LEU A 267 -9.18 6.23 -1.09
C LEU A 267 -10.49 6.66 -0.42
N PHE A 268 -10.97 7.88 -0.69
CA PHE A 268 -12.08 8.54 0.02
C PHE A 268 -13.11 9.12 -0.93
#